data_AF-A0A949XY39-F1
#
_entry.id   AF-A0A949XY39-F1
#
_cell.length_a   1.000
_cell.length_b   1.000
_cell.length_c   1.000
_cell.angle_alpha   90.00
_cell.angle_beta   90.00
_cell.angle_gamma   90.00
#
_symmetry.space_group_name_H-M   'P 1'
#
loop_
_entity.id
_entity.type
_entity.pdbx_description
1 polymer ?
#
loop_
_entity_poly.entity_id
_entity_poly.type
_entity_poly.pdbx_seq_one_letter_code
_entity_poly.pdbx_strand_id
1 'polypeptide(L)'
;MSIVAYVPQTFPRRWLPADAPLTTWGQIEPWYRRLLDRPIDSARALEDWLFDVGELNGAVGQEGVRRYIAMTCQTDDPEREAA
;
A
#
# COMPACT_ATOMS: atom_id res chain seq x y z
N MET A 1 14.33 4.06 -36.20
CA MET A 1 13.69 3.19 -35.19
C MET A 1 12.90 4.10 -34.27
N SER A 2 11.56 4.08 -34.31
CA SER A 2 10.75 4.93 -33.42
C SER A 2 10.68 4.24 -32.06
N ILE A 3 11.21 4.89 -31.01
CA ILE A 3 11.18 4.36 -29.65
C ILE A 3 9.87 4.83 -29.04
N VAL A 4 8.91 3.93 -28.87
CA VAL A 4 7.73 4.20 -28.06
C VAL A 4 8.16 4.07 -26.60
N ALA A 5 8.16 5.19 -25.88
CA ALA A 5 8.38 5.17 -24.43
C ALA A 5 7.20 4.46 -23.76
N TYR A 6 7.49 3.48 -22.90
CA TYR A 6 6.49 2.86 -22.05
C TYR A 6 6.01 3.87 -21.00
N VAL A 7 4.71 4.12 -20.96
CA VAL A 7 4.05 4.90 -19.90
C VAL A 7 3.19 3.92 -19.10
N PRO A 8 3.51 3.63 -17.84
CA PRO A 8 2.69 2.75 -17.01
C PRO A 8 1.33 3.39 -16.74
N GLN A 9 0.29 2.56 -16.69
CA GLN A 9 -0.99 2.99 -16.15
C GLN A 9 -0.85 3.28 -14.66
N THR A 10 -1.49 4.34 -14.18
CA THR A 10 -1.45 4.75 -12.78
C THR A 10 -2.82 4.54 -12.14
N PHE A 11 -2.81 4.12 -10.89
CA PHE A 11 -4.01 3.91 -10.08
C PHE A 11 -3.85 4.74 -8.81
N PRO A 12 -4.24 6.03 -8.84
CA PRO A 12 -4.09 6.90 -7.68
C PRO A 12 -4.98 6.41 -6.53
N ARG A 13 -4.47 6.54 -5.30
CA ARG A 13 -5.23 6.21 -4.10
C ARG A 13 -6.45 7.12 -3.99
N ARG A 14 -7.59 6.54 -3.61
CA ARG A 14 -8.87 7.24 -3.50
C ARG A 14 -9.34 7.37 -2.05
N TRP A 15 -9.00 6.39 -1.22
CA TRP A 15 -9.45 6.32 0.17
C TRP A 15 -8.32 6.62 1.15
N LEU A 16 -7.15 6.04 0.91
CA LEU A 16 -5.95 6.24 1.69
C LEU A 16 -5.19 7.49 1.20
N PRO A 17 -4.70 8.37 2.10
CA PRO A 17 -3.82 9.46 1.71
C PRO A 17 -2.60 8.97 0.92
N ALA A 18 -2.19 9.75 -0.10
CA ALA A 18 -1.06 9.41 -0.95
C ALA A 18 0.26 9.29 -0.16
N ASP A 19 0.40 10.08 0.89
CA ASP A 19 1.56 10.21 1.77
C ASP A 19 1.38 9.48 3.12
N ALA A 20 0.35 8.63 3.25
CA ALA A 20 0.13 7.87 4.48
C ALA A 20 1.39 7.06 4.86
N PRO A 21 1.99 7.30 6.04
CA PRO A 21 3.16 6.55 6.46
C PRO A 21 2.70 5.15 6.86
N LEU A 22 3.14 4.13 6.13
CA LEU A 22 2.78 2.73 6.38
C LEU A 22 4.03 1.91 6.74
N THR A 23 4.86 2.49 7.63
CA THR A 23 6.19 1.93 7.92
C THR A 23 6.24 1.17 9.25
N THR A 24 5.26 1.36 10.12
CA THR A 24 5.19 0.66 11.40
C THR A 24 3.77 0.17 11.65
N TRP A 25 3.64 -0.89 12.45
CA TRP A 25 2.32 -1.40 12.80
C TRP A 25 1.42 -0.32 13.43
N GLY A 26 1.96 0.54 14.30
CA GLY A 26 1.19 1.62 14.92
C GLY A 26 0.61 2.64 13.94
N GLN A 27 1.19 2.79 12.75
CA GLN A 27 0.64 3.63 11.69
C GLN A 27 -0.34 2.87 10.77
N ILE A 28 -0.14 1.57 10.59
CA ILE A 28 -0.94 0.71 9.71
C ILE A 28 -2.26 0.31 10.39
N GLU A 29 -2.18 -0.12 11.65
CA GLU A 29 -3.31 -0.65 12.41
C GLU A 29 -4.56 0.24 12.42
N PRO A 30 -4.46 1.57 12.61
CA PRO A 30 -5.64 2.43 12.63
C PRO A 30 -6.45 2.38 11.33
N TRP A 31 -5.82 2.13 10.18
CA TRP A 31 -6.50 2.01 8.90
C TRP A 31 -7.30 0.71 8.79
N TYR A 32 -6.74 -0.41 9.27
CA TYR A 32 -7.47 -1.66 9.35
C TYR A 32 -8.63 -1.58 10.34
N ARG A 33 -8.43 -0.95 11.50
CA ARG A 33 -9.54 -0.74 12.46
C ARG A 33 -10.67 0.08 11.85
N ARG A 34 -10.37 1.15 11.10
CA ARG A 34 -11.40 1.94 10.37
C ARG A 34 -12.21 1.10 9.38
N LEU A 35 -11.61 0.07 8.77
CA LEU A 35 -12.34 -0.85 7.89
C LEU A 35 -13.16 -1.86 8.69
N LEU A 36 -12.63 -2.37 9.80
CA LEU A 36 -13.34 -3.32 10.67
C LEU A 36 -14.55 -2.69 11.36
N ASP A 37 -14.44 -1.44 11.78
CA ASP A 37 -15.50 -0.70 12.47
C ASP A 37 -16.54 -0.11 11.50
N ARG A 38 -16.32 -0.21 10.18
CA ARG A 38 -17.23 0.37 9.18
C ARG A 38 -18.49 -0.49 9.05
N PRO A 39 -19.69 0.08 9.26
CA PRO A 39 -20.93 -0.65 9.01
C PRO A 39 -21.12 -0.91 7.51
N ILE A 40 -21.60 -2.10 7.18
CA ILE A 40 -21.94 -2.51 5.81
C ILE A 40 -23.44 -2.83 5.80
N ASP A 41 -24.24 -1.91 5.28
CA ASP A 41 -25.70 -1.94 5.30
C ASP A 41 -26.33 -2.21 3.93
N SER A 42 -25.50 -2.31 2.88
CA SER A 42 -25.94 -2.46 1.51
C SER A 42 -24.87 -3.15 0.65
N ALA A 43 -25.31 -3.71 -0.48
CA ALA A 43 -24.39 -4.27 -1.47
C ALA A 43 -23.37 -3.23 -1.98
N ARG A 44 -23.82 -1.97 -2.14
CA ARG A 44 -22.94 -0.88 -2.55
C ARG A 44 -21.88 -0.56 -1.48
N ALA A 45 -22.28 -0.48 -0.21
CA ALA A 45 -21.34 -0.28 0.88
C ALA A 45 -20.30 -1.41 0.96
N LEU A 46 -20.70 -2.66 0.67
CA LEU A 46 -19.79 -3.79 0.61
C LEU A 46 -18.78 -3.65 -0.53
N GLU A 47 -19.22 -3.27 -1.74
CA GLU A 47 -18.33 -3.02 -2.87
C GLU A 47 -17.30 -1.94 -2.55
N ASP A 48 -17.75 -0.80 -2.02
CA ASP A 48 -16.85 0.31 -1.66
C ASP A 48 -15.85 -0.12 -0.57
N TRP A 49 -16.30 -0.91 0.41
CA TRP A 49 -15.41 -1.51 1.41
C TRP A 49 -14.36 -2.45 0.80
N LEU A 50 -14.75 -3.27 -0.20
CA LEU A 50 -13.85 -4.17 -0.91
C LEU A 50 -12.77 -3.41 -1.70
N PHE A 51 -13.12 -2.28 -2.30
CA PHE A 51 -12.14 -1.42 -2.96
C PHE A 51 -11.17 -0.80 -1.96
N ASP A 52 -11.67 -0.28 -0.83
CA ASP A 52 -10.84 0.37 0.18
C ASP A 52 -9.86 -0.62 0.86
N VAL A 53 -10.32 -1.84 1.18
CA VAL A 53 -9.43 -2.88 1.74
C VAL A 53 -8.39 -3.34 0.72
N GLY A 54 -8.78 -3.44 -0.56
CA GLY A 54 -7.85 -3.74 -1.65
C GLY A 54 -6.77 -2.68 -1.79
N GLU A 55 -7.15 -1.40 -1.74
CA GLU A 55 -6.24 -0.27 -1.77
C GLU A 55 -5.27 -0.27 -0.57
N LEU A 56 -5.76 -0.51 0.65
CA LEU A 56 -4.93 -0.59 1.86
C LEU A 56 -3.91 -1.73 1.77
N ASN A 57 -4.37 -2.93 1.41
CA ASN A 57 -3.51 -4.09 1.28
C ASN A 57 -2.45 -3.87 0.20
N GLY A 58 -2.82 -3.26 -0.93
CA GLY A 58 -1.90 -2.89 -1.99
C GLY A 58 -0.84 -1.90 -1.51
N ALA A 59 -1.23 -0.86 -0.76
CA ALA A 59 -0.31 0.13 -0.23
C ALA A 59 0.67 -0.45 0.81
N VAL A 60 0.18 -1.27 1.75
CA VAL A 60 1.03 -1.95 2.75
C VAL A 60 1.97 -2.95 2.08
N GLY A 61 1.46 -3.74 1.12
CA GLY A 61 2.28 -4.67 0.34
C GLY A 61 3.36 -3.97 -0.48
N GLN A 62 3.06 -2.80 -1.06
CA GLN A 62 4.04 -1.99 -1.77
C GLN A 62 5.19 -1.53 -0.86
N GLU A 63 4.88 -1.07 0.37
CA GLU A 63 5.95 -0.72 1.33
C GLU A 63 6.80 -1.93 1.70
N GLY A 64 6.19 -3.10 1.89
CA GLY A 64 6.93 -4.36 2.12
C GLY A 64 7.86 -4.74 0.97
N VAL A 65 7.37 -4.66 -0.27
CA VAL A 65 8.17 -4.92 -1.47
C VAL A 65 9.32 -3.93 -1.61
N ARG A 66 9.10 -2.63 -1.33
CA ARG A 66 10.16 -1.62 -1.39
C ARG A 66 11.29 -1.92 -0.41
N ARG A 67 10.95 -2.31 0.83
CA ARG A 67 11.95 -2.72 1.85
C ARG A 67 12.69 -3.97 1.42
N TYR A 68 11.97 -4.97 0.94
CA TYR A 68 12.56 -6.21 0.48
C TYR A 68 13.56 -5.97 -0.67
N ILE A 69 13.22 -5.12 -1.64
CA ILE A 69 14.13 -4.72 -2.71
C ILE A 69 15.36 -3.99 -2.13
N ALA A 70 15.14 -3.02 -1.23
CA ALA A 70 16.24 -2.27 -0.62
C ALA A 70 17.21 -3.19 0.17
N MET A 71 16.69 -4.19 0.86
CA MET A 71 17.45 -5.20 1.60
C MET A 71 18.23 -6.13 0.64
N THR A 72 17.62 -6.58 -0.45
CA THR A 72 18.23 -7.57 -1.37
C THR A 72 19.21 -6.96 -2.38
N CYS A 73 19.11 -5.67 -2.69
CA CYS A 73 20.04 -4.99 -3.60
C CYS A 73 21.34 -4.52 -2.91
N GLN A 74 21.37 -4.42 -1.58
CA GLN A 74 22.51 -3.90 -0.80
C GLN A 74 22.68 -4.73 0.49
N THR A 75 23.01 -6.01 0.33
CA THR A 75 23.20 -6.98 1.43
C THR A 75 24.44 -6.71 2.29
N ASP A 76 25.24 -5.71 1.96
CA ASP A 76 26.46 -5.29 2.63
C ASP A 76 26.31 -3.97 3.41
N ASP A 77 25.10 -3.41 3.48
CA ASP A 77 24.77 -2.21 4.29
C ASP A 77 24.15 -2.60 5.66
N PRO A 78 24.88 -2.43 6.78
CA PRO A 78 24.41 -2.82 8.11
C PRO A 78 23.18 -2.04 8.60
N GLU A 79 22.94 -0.82 8.12
CA GLU A 79 21.78 -0.02 8.54
C GLU A 79 20.47 -0.56 7.95
N ARG A 80 20.55 -1.35 6.87
CA ARG A 80 19.36 -1.91 6.19
C ARG A 80 19.03 -3.35 6.58
N GLU A 81 19.97 -4.10 7.13
CA GLU A 81 19.68 -5.41 7.74
C GLU A 81 18.81 -5.28 9.01
N ALA A 82 18.87 -4.14 9.70
CA ALA A 82 18.17 -3.91 10.96
C ALA A 82 16.77 -3.26 10.83
N ALA A 83 16.30 -2.97 9.62
CA ALA A 83 15.08 -2.18 9.33
C ALA A 83 13.87 -3.00 8.85
#